data_AF-A0A6G1RK10-F1
#
_entry.id   AF-A0A6G1RK10-F1
#
_cell.length_a   1.000
_cell.length_b   1.000
_cell.length_c   1.000
_cell.angle_alpha   90.00
_cell.angle_beta   90.00
_cell.angle_gamma   90.00
#
_symmetry.space_group_name_H-M   'P 1'
#
loop_
_entity.id
_entity.type
_entity.pdbx_description
1 polymer ?
#
loop_
_entity_poly.entity_id
_entity_poly.type
_entity_poly.pdbx_seq_one_letter_code
_entity_poly.pdbx_strand_id
1 'polypeptide(L)'
;CIKAKSCEDIQCSAGKKCLWDFKVGRGRCALCDELCPESKSDEAVCASDNTTYPSECAMKEAACSMGVLLEVKHSGSCNSINEDPEDEEEDEDQDYSFPISSILEW
;
A
#
# COMPACT_ATOMS: atom_id res chain seq x y z
N CYS A 1 3.51 18.63 -14.62
CA CYS A 1 3.09 17.93 -13.39
C CYS A 1 3.24 18.89 -12.21
N ILE A 2 2.27 18.93 -11.29
CA ILE A 2 2.39 19.72 -10.06
C ILE A 2 3.15 18.92 -8.99
N LYS A 3 4.01 19.59 -8.20
CA LYS A 3 4.61 19.02 -6.99
C LYS A 3 3.74 19.40 -5.81
N ALA A 4 2.68 18.64 -5.60
CA ALA A 4 1.80 18.81 -4.45
C ALA A 4 2.50 18.36 -3.16
N LYS A 5 2.23 19.05 -2.05
CA LYS A 5 2.67 18.64 -0.70
C LYS A 5 1.55 17.98 0.11
N SER A 6 0.30 18.26 -0.27
CA SER A 6 -0.90 17.69 0.32
C SER A 6 -2.02 17.66 -0.72
N CYS A 7 -3.17 17.11 -0.34
CA CYS A 7 -4.38 17.17 -1.16
C CYS A 7 -4.94 18.59 -1.33
N GLU A 8 -4.44 19.59 -0.61
CA GLU A 8 -4.85 20.99 -0.74
C GLU A 8 -4.38 21.60 -2.07
N ASP A 9 -3.24 21.11 -2.59
CA ASP A 9 -2.69 21.55 -3.88
C ASP A 9 -3.36 20.83 -5.08
N ILE A 10 -4.21 19.83 -4.83
CA ILE A 10 -4.72 18.91 -5.85
C ILE A 10 -6.20 19.15 -6.06
N GLN A 11 -6.54 19.71 -7.22
CA GLN A 11 -7.92 19.91 -7.63
C GLN A 11 -8.41 18.75 -8.50
N CYS A 12 -9.22 17.88 -7.93
CA CYS A 12 -9.84 16.76 -8.64
C CYS A 12 -11.06 17.22 -9.47
N SER A 13 -11.38 16.48 -10.53
CA SER A 13 -12.59 16.69 -11.33
C SER A 13 -13.87 16.40 -10.54
N ALA A 14 -15.01 16.92 -10.99
CA ALA A 14 -16.30 16.79 -10.30
C ALA A 14 -16.63 15.34 -9.89
N GLY A 15 -17.01 15.15 -8.62
CA GLY A 15 -17.35 13.86 -8.03
C GLY A 15 -16.17 13.05 -7.49
N LYS A 16 -14.92 13.53 -7.65
CA LYS A 16 -13.73 12.87 -7.12
C LYS A 16 -13.19 13.62 -5.90
N LYS A 17 -12.70 12.87 -4.93
CA LYS A 17 -11.97 13.41 -3.76
C LYS A 17 -10.49 13.06 -3.89
N CYS A 18 -9.64 13.93 -3.37
CA CYS A 18 -8.22 13.64 -3.27
C CYS A 18 -7.96 12.75 -2.05
N LEU A 19 -7.20 11.67 -2.27
CA LEU A 19 -6.69 10.76 -1.26
C LEU A 19 -5.17 10.90 -1.23
N TRP A 20 -4.61 11.24 -0.08
CA TRP A 20 -3.18 11.44 0.09
C TRP A 20 -2.47 10.13 0.45
N ASP A 21 -1.44 9.77 -0.31
CA ASP A 21 -0.55 8.65 0.00
C ASP A 21 0.67 9.16 0.80
N PHE A 22 0.78 8.74 2.06
CA PHE A 22 1.92 9.12 2.91
C PHE A 22 3.19 8.30 2.63
N LYS A 23 3.08 7.11 2.05
CA LYS A 23 4.24 6.26 1.71
C LYS A 23 4.97 6.85 0.50
N VAL A 24 4.22 7.26 -0.52
CA VAL A 24 4.75 7.80 -1.78
C VAL A 24 4.85 9.33 -1.76
N GLY A 25 4.12 10.00 -0.86
CA GLY A 25 4.06 11.46 -0.79
C GLY A 25 3.31 12.08 -1.97
N ARG A 26 2.22 11.45 -2.41
CA ARG A 26 1.47 11.84 -3.60
C ARG A 26 -0.04 11.72 -3.39
N GLY A 27 -0.81 12.69 -3.88
CA GLY A 27 -2.27 12.58 -3.90
C GLY A 27 -2.81 11.91 -5.15
N ARG A 28 -3.88 11.14 -5.00
CA ARG A 28 -4.64 10.49 -6.08
C ARG A 28 -6.11 10.91 -6.00
N CYS A 29 -6.73 11.18 -7.14
CA CYS A 29 -8.15 11.50 -7.21
C CYS A 29 -8.97 10.22 -7.40
N ALA A 30 -9.80 9.87 -6.42
CA ALA A 30 -10.67 8.71 -6.43
C ALA A 30 -12.15 9.12 -6.36
N LEU A 31 -13.04 8.26 -6.86
CA LEU A 31 -14.48 8.40 -6.65
C LEU A 31 -14.82 7.85 -5.27
N CYS A 32 -15.66 8.57 -4.53
CA CYS A 32 -16.10 8.21 -3.18
C CYS A 32 -17.61 7.90 -3.12
N ASP A 33 -18.25 7.72 -4.28
CA ASP A 33 -19.70 7.57 -4.42
C ASP A 33 -20.15 6.09 -4.33
N GLU A 34 -19.39 5.25 -3.62
CA GLU A 34 -19.73 3.84 -3.47
C GLU A 34 -20.70 3.67 -2.30
N LEU A 35 -21.98 3.42 -2.61
CA LEU A 35 -22.94 2.95 -1.63
C LEU A 35 -22.59 1.51 -1.24
N CYS A 36 -21.92 1.33 -0.12
CA CYS A 36 -21.55 0.01 0.39
C CYS A 36 -22.80 -0.71 0.95
N PRO A 37 -23.21 -1.86 0.38
CA PRO A 37 -24.30 -2.64 0.95
C PRO A 37 -23.83 -3.29 2.27
N GLU A 38 -24.49 -2.94 3.38
CA GLU A 38 -24.20 -3.49 4.71
C GLU A 38 -24.44 -5.01 4.82
N SER A 39 -25.15 -5.58 3.84
CA SER A 39 -25.62 -6.97 3.84
C SER A 39 -24.60 -8.01 3.36
N LYS A 40 -23.40 -7.60 2.95
CA LYS A 40 -22.30 -8.52 2.70
C LYS A 40 -21.17 -8.19 3.64
N SER A 41 -20.98 -9.06 4.61
CA SER A 41 -19.68 -9.28 5.23
C SER A 41 -18.75 -9.82 4.13
N ASP A 42 -18.39 -8.97 3.17
CA ASP A 42 -17.23 -9.21 2.34
C ASP A 42 -16.07 -9.41 3.31
N GLU A 43 -15.14 -10.32 2.98
CA GLU A 43 -14.09 -10.74 3.89
C GLU A 43 -13.41 -9.52 4.51
N ALA A 44 -13.32 -9.47 5.85
CA ALA A 44 -12.68 -8.36 6.55
C ALA A 44 -11.29 -8.14 5.96
N VAL A 45 -10.84 -6.89 5.86
CA VAL A 45 -9.53 -6.57 5.26
C VAL A 45 -8.69 -5.76 6.21
N CYS A 46 -7.38 -6.02 6.21
CA CYS A 46 -6.41 -5.17 6.87
C CYS A 46 -5.93 -4.11 5.88
N ALA A 47 -6.14 -2.85 6.19
CA ALA A 47 -5.68 -1.75 5.36
C ALA A 47 -4.23 -1.35 5.71
N SER A 48 -3.65 -0.52 4.86
CA SER A 48 -2.28 -0.01 4.99
C SER A 48 -2.02 0.83 6.25
N ASP A 49 -3.07 1.30 6.91
CA ASP A 49 -3.01 1.99 8.20
C ASP A 49 -2.99 1.02 9.40
N ASN A 50 -2.95 -0.30 9.15
CA ASN A 50 -3.07 -1.37 10.14
C ASN A 50 -4.44 -1.36 10.87
N THR A 51 -5.47 -0.80 10.24
CA THR A 51 -6.85 -0.89 10.73
C THR A 51 -7.58 -2.00 9.99
N THR A 52 -8.35 -2.79 10.74
CA THR A 52 -9.23 -3.82 10.16
C THR A 52 -10.56 -3.18 9.78
N TYR A 53 -10.92 -3.30 8.51
CA TYR A 53 -12.19 -2.87 7.97
C TYR A 53 -13.10 -4.07 7.72
N PRO A 54 -14.41 -3.94 7.94
CA PRO A 54 -15.36 -5.04 7.75
C PRO A 54 -15.50 -5.45 6.28
N SER A 55 -15.09 -4.60 5.33
CA SER A 55 -15.03 -4.90 3.90
C SER A 55 -14.08 -3.92 3.18
N GLU A 56 -13.67 -4.27 1.97
CA GLU A 56 -12.92 -3.34 1.09
C GLU A 56 -13.72 -2.06 0.80
N CYS A 57 -15.05 -2.17 0.69
CA CYS A 57 -15.91 -1.01 0.46
C CYS A 57 -15.89 -0.06 1.66
N ALA A 58 -16.05 -0.58 2.88
CA ALA A 58 -15.96 0.21 4.10
C ALA A 58 -14.57 0.85 4.26
N MET A 59 -13.50 0.15 3.84
CA MET A 59 -12.15 0.72 3.79
C MET A 59 -12.09 1.92 2.84
N LYS A 60 -12.64 1.82 1.63
CA LYS A 60 -12.68 2.93 0.65
C LYS A 60 -13.50 4.11 1.15
N GLU A 61 -14.63 3.85 1.81
CA GLU A 61 -15.45 4.90 2.42
C GLU A 61 -14.67 5.64 3.51
N ALA A 62 -13.97 4.90 4.38
CA ALA A 62 -13.12 5.48 5.41
C ALA A 62 -11.95 6.29 4.81
N ALA A 63 -11.28 5.74 3.78
CA ALA A 63 -10.23 6.43 3.03
C ALA A 63 -10.73 7.78 2.49
N CYS A 64 -11.91 7.77 1.89
CA CYS A 64 -12.59 8.97 1.40
C CYS A 64 -12.98 9.93 2.51
N SER A 65 -13.48 9.45 3.65
CA SER A 65 -13.81 10.29 4.80
C SER A 65 -12.58 11.01 5.33
N MET A 66 -11.47 10.27 5.50
CA MET A 66 -10.19 10.76 6.03
C MET A 66 -9.38 11.58 5.01
N GLY A 67 -9.59 11.37 3.70
CA GLY A 67 -8.77 11.98 2.64
C GLY A 67 -7.38 11.34 2.53
N VAL A 68 -7.24 10.09 2.96
CA VAL A 68 -5.99 9.33 2.96
C VAL A 68 -6.17 8.12 2.05
N LEU A 69 -5.14 7.80 1.27
CA LEU A 69 -5.17 6.59 0.45
C LEU A 69 -4.96 5.37 1.35
N LEU A 70 -5.98 4.53 1.46
CA LEU A 70 -5.89 3.23 2.12
C LEU A 70 -5.89 2.13 1.06
N GLU A 71 -4.89 1.26 1.14
CA GLU A 71 -4.75 0.09 0.28
C GLU A 71 -4.86 -1.17 1.14
N VAL A 72 -5.47 -2.23 0.61
CA VAL A 72 -5.55 -3.52 1.28
C VAL A 72 -4.14 -4.08 1.40
N LYS A 73 -3.68 -4.28 2.64
CA LYS A 73 -2.41 -4.95 2.94
C LYS A 73 -2.56 -6.46 2.83
N HIS A 74 -3.62 -7.00 3.42
CA HIS A 74 -3.98 -8.41 3.32
C HIS A 74 -5.47 -8.62 3.61
N SER A 75 -6.02 -9.74 3.14
CA SER A 75 -7.34 -10.20 3.54
C SER A 75 -7.31 -10.73 4.97
N GLY A 76 -8.41 -10.57 5.69
CA GLY A 76 -8.54 -10.87 7.12
C GLY A 76 -8.31 -9.66 8.04
N SER A 77 -8.35 -9.93 9.34
CA SER A 77 -8.08 -8.92 10.38
C SER A 77 -6.58 -8.67 10.52
N CYS A 78 -6.16 -7.43 10.74
CA CYS A 78 -4.75 -7.08 10.98
C CYS A 78 -4.14 -7.84 12.18
N ASN A 79 -4.97 -8.30 13.12
CA ASN A 79 -4.52 -9.11 14.27
C ASN A 79 -4.35 -10.59 13.93
N SER A 80 -4.83 -11.04 12.77
CA SER A 80 -4.65 -12.41 12.26
C SER A 80 -3.34 -12.50 11.48
N ILE A 81 -2.22 -12.15 12.11
CA ILE A 81 -0.89 -12.44 11.58
C ILE A 81 -0.69 -13.96 11.61
N ASN A 82 -0.99 -14.63 10.50
CA ASN A 82 -0.15 -15.73 10.07
C ASN A 82 0.87 -15.12 9.09
N GLU A 83 2.13 -15.43 9.34
CA GLU A 83 3.30 -14.92 8.64
C GLU A 83 3.23 -15.29 7.16
N ASP A 84 2.94 -14.32 6.28
CA ASP A 84 3.29 -14.44 4.86
C ASP A 84 4.61 -13.68 4.66
N PRO A 85 5.68 -14.33 4.15
CA PRO A 85 7.01 -13.74 4.06
C PRO A 85 6.97 -12.54 3.12
N GLU A 86 7.55 -11.43 3.57
CA GLU A 86 7.97 -10.38 2.66
C GLU A 86 8.87 -11.03 1.60
N ASP A 87 8.54 -10.82 0.33
CA ASP A 87 9.36 -11.19 -0.81
C ASP A 87 10.79 -10.67 -0.57
N GLU A 88 11.67 -11.54 -0.08
CA GLU A 88 13.11 -11.35 -0.14
C GLU A 88 13.47 -11.44 -1.63
N GLU A 89 13.50 -10.29 -2.31
CA GLU A 89 14.27 -10.16 -3.53
C GLU A 89 15.74 -10.38 -3.14
N GLU A 90 16.19 -11.62 -3.25
CA GLU A 90 17.61 -12.02 -3.23
C GLU A 90 18.30 -11.41 -4.45
N ASP A 91 18.59 -10.10 -4.41
CA ASP A 91 19.64 -9.50 -5.21
C ASP A 91 21.00 -9.89 -4.59
N GLU A 92 21.41 -11.16 -4.77
CA GLU A 92 22.80 -11.59 -4.52
C GLU A 92 23.73 -11.10 -5.65
N ASP A 93 24.00 -9.80 -5.69
CA ASP A 93 25.20 -9.28 -6.36
C ASP A 93 26.43 -9.52 -5.46
N GLN A 94 26.97 -10.75 -5.45
CA GLN A 94 28.28 -11.04 -4.85
C GLN A 94 29.41 -10.56 -5.76
N ASP A 95 29.75 -9.27 -5.60
CA ASP A 95 31.06 -8.74 -5.96
C ASP A 95 32.10 -9.12 -4.88
N TYR A 96 33.33 -9.37 -5.32
CA TYR A 96 34.57 -9.55 -4.55
C TYR A 96 34.80 -10.87 -3.77
N SER A 97 35.59 -11.77 -4.37
CA SER A 97 37.02 -11.90 -3.99
C SER A 97 37.75 -12.94 -4.84
N PHE A 98 38.60 -12.48 -5.77
CA PHE A 98 39.81 -13.20 -6.12
C PHE A 98 40.92 -12.76 -5.15
N PRO A 99 41.51 -13.66 -4.35
CA PRO A 99 42.87 -13.50 -3.91
C PRO A 99 43.78 -14.52 -4.62
N ILE A 100 44.87 -13.96 -5.15
CA ILE A 100 46.00 -14.62 -5.79
C ILE A 100 46.68 -15.55 -4.77
N SER A 101 46.70 -16.87 -5.00
CA SER A 101 47.83 -17.78 -4.67
C SER A 101 47.57 -19.23 -5.10
N SER A 102 47.91 -19.57 -6.34
CA SER A 102 48.52 -20.86 -6.70
C SER A 102 49.29 -20.70 -8.01
N ILE A 103 50.39 -19.98 -7.87
CA ILE A 103 51.62 -20.22 -8.62
C ILE A 103 52.27 -21.46 -7.97
N LEU A 104 52.73 -22.41 -8.81
CA LEU A 104 53.29 -23.77 -8.54
C LEU A 104 52.22 -24.82 -8.17
N GLU A 105 52.14 -26.06 -8.70
CA GLU A 105 53.05 -26.97 -9.45
C GLU A 105 52.17 -28.20 -9.83
N TRP A 106 51.99 -28.64 -11.09
CA TRP A 106 52.81 -29.57 -11.91
C TRP A 106 52.36 -29.54 -13.37
#